data_AF-A0AAV0XAC9-F1
#
_entry.id   AF-A0AAV0XAC9-F1
#
_cell.length_a   1.000
_cell.length_b   1.000
_cell.length_c   1.000
_cell.angle_alpha   90.00
_cell.angle_beta   90.00
_cell.angle_gamma   90.00
#
_symmetry.space_group_name_H-M   'P 1'
#
loop_
_entity.id
_entity.type
_entity.pdbx_description
1 polymer ?
#
loop_
_entity_poly.entity_id
_entity_poly.type
_entity_poly.pdbx_seq_one_letter_code
_entity_poly.pdbx_strand_id
1 'polypeptide(L)'
;MEGEFEKPLVIGKAQKPRCFKNVDPTKFPIIWRANNKAWMTGSIMEDWLHTFNNKLKKQNRRVILFLDNATCHPHLNLSNVHLAWLPANTTSLTQPMDQGIIYSIKVNYRKMVLQSLLASMDSIKSVNELSNKINVLDAIYWLNKSVNLIKPDTVKKCFIKAGFNLVLDQPTDAINDNDNDFKLLCSTINEKVDSDEYVNIDKHLCTNDTDIIADTTVKPCTSIDVEQSSSEDETDNVPLHGNDIKTYKNALHEIKRLEMFALDQNNENELLESILNLKNLVEKKMASQITKQKTLDEFWSKI
;
A
#
# COMPACT_ATOMS: atom_id res chain seq x y z
N MET A 1 -5.67 23.58 3.97
CA MET A 1 -4.98 22.26 3.88
C MET A 1 -4.59 22.04 2.44
N GLU A 2 -3.34 21.64 2.19
CA GLU A 2 -2.80 21.52 0.82
C GLU A 2 -3.09 20.17 0.17
N GLY A 3 -3.49 19.16 0.96
CA GLY A 3 -3.83 17.82 0.49
C GLY A 3 -2.63 16.88 0.36
N GLU A 4 -1.55 17.16 1.09
CA GLU A 4 -0.35 16.33 1.17
C GLU A 4 -0.52 15.16 2.14
N PHE A 5 0.27 14.10 1.95
CA PHE A 5 0.35 12.95 2.83
C PHE A 5 1.74 12.83 3.45
N GLU A 6 1.78 12.45 4.73
CA GLU A 6 3.01 11.94 5.33
C GLU A 6 3.31 10.52 4.84
N LYS A 7 4.59 10.12 4.94
CA LYS A 7 5.04 8.79 4.57
C LYS A 7 4.25 7.74 5.38
N PRO A 8 3.54 6.79 4.75
CA PRO A 8 2.73 5.82 5.48
C PRO A 8 3.56 5.00 6.48
N LEU A 9 3.06 4.81 7.69
CA LEU A 9 3.64 3.90 8.67
C LEU A 9 2.97 2.54 8.56
N VAL A 10 3.76 1.49 8.32
CA VAL A 10 3.30 0.11 8.17
C VAL A 10 3.91 -0.75 9.26
N ILE A 11 3.07 -1.53 9.94
CA ILE A 11 3.47 -2.40 11.04
C ILE A 11 3.25 -3.84 10.61
N GLY A 12 4.33 -4.62 10.54
CA GLY A 12 4.27 -6.06 10.25
C GLY A 12 4.53 -6.93 11.48
N LYS A 13 4.43 -8.25 11.30
CA LYS A 13 4.78 -9.22 12.35
C LYS A 13 6.29 -9.39 12.52
N ALA A 14 6.99 -9.54 11.39
CA ALA A 14 8.42 -9.78 11.37
C ALA A 14 9.18 -8.45 11.18
N GLN A 15 10.26 -8.26 11.93
CA GLN A 15 11.17 -7.12 11.74
C GLN A 15 11.73 -7.09 10.32
N LYS A 16 12.09 -8.26 9.78
CA LYS A 16 12.56 -8.44 8.41
C LYS A 16 11.89 -9.69 7.79
N PRO A 17 10.72 -9.53 7.12
CA PRO A 17 10.12 -10.59 6.31
C PRO A 17 11.09 -11.16 5.27
N ARG A 18 10.87 -12.40 4.81
CA ARG A 18 11.74 -13.06 3.82
C ARG A 18 11.88 -12.26 2.52
N CYS A 19 10.82 -11.60 2.08
CA CYS A 19 10.84 -10.74 0.88
C CYS A 19 11.67 -9.45 1.07
N PHE A 20 12.15 -9.17 2.29
CA PHE A 20 13.08 -8.07 2.53
C PHE A 20 14.55 -8.53 2.56
N LYS A 21 14.83 -9.77 2.13
CA LYS A 21 16.21 -10.22 1.93
C LYS A 21 16.90 -9.26 0.95
N ASN A 22 18.13 -8.85 1.27
CA ASN A 22 18.99 -7.97 0.47
C ASN A 22 18.47 -6.53 0.20
N VAL A 23 17.28 -6.16 0.68
CA VAL A 23 16.79 -4.77 0.64
C VAL A 23 16.88 -4.09 2.00
N ASP A 24 17.04 -2.76 1.96
CA ASP A 24 17.03 -1.89 3.13
C ASP A 24 15.63 -1.29 3.34
N PRO A 25 14.91 -1.67 4.42
CA PRO A 25 13.59 -1.13 4.71
C PRO A 25 13.58 0.37 5.01
N THR A 26 14.72 0.96 5.40
CA THR A 26 14.81 2.40 5.66
C THR A 26 14.67 3.23 4.39
N LYS A 27 14.97 2.62 3.25
CA LYS A 27 14.87 3.21 1.91
C LYS A 27 13.53 2.93 1.23
N PHE A 28 12.60 2.21 1.87
CA PHE A 28 11.27 2.02 1.31
C PHE A 28 10.49 3.35 1.21
N PRO A 29 9.48 3.42 0.33
CA PRO A 29 8.62 4.60 0.24
C PRO A 29 7.60 4.70 1.39
N ILE A 30 7.68 3.80 2.38
CA ILE A 30 6.94 3.81 3.64
C ILE A 30 7.90 3.79 4.84
N ILE A 31 7.37 3.93 6.05
CA ILE A 31 8.09 3.67 7.30
C ILE A 31 7.69 2.28 7.79
N TRP A 32 8.66 1.36 7.93
CA TRP A 32 8.39 0.02 8.44
C TRP A 32 8.66 -0.07 9.96
N ARG A 33 7.74 -0.74 10.67
CA ARG A 33 7.89 -1.18 12.06
C ARG A 33 7.41 -2.62 12.19
N ALA A 34 7.76 -3.28 13.28
CA ALA A 34 7.24 -4.61 13.54
C ALA A 34 6.97 -4.86 15.02
N ASN A 35 5.95 -5.66 15.28
CA ASN A 35 5.66 -6.29 16.57
C ASN A 35 4.85 -7.57 16.34
N ASN A 36 4.75 -8.44 17.33
CA ASN A 36 4.15 -9.77 17.16
C ASN A 36 2.67 -9.75 16.71
N LYS A 37 1.93 -8.68 17.05
CA LYS A 37 0.50 -8.51 16.71
C LYS A 37 0.29 -7.80 15.37
N ALA A 38 1.30 -7.10 14.84
CA ALA A 38 1.22 -6.18 13.70
C ALA A 38 0.23 -5.00 13.89
N TRP A 39 0.10 -4.48 15.11
CA TRP A 39 -0.84 -3.41 15.47
C TRP A 39 -0.13 -2.15 15.97
N MET A 40 -0.85 -1.02 15.97
CA MET A 40 -0.34 0.23 16.56
C MET A 40 -0.17 0.09 18.08
N THR A 41 0.92 0.61 18.61
CA THR A 41 1.21 0.65 20.06
C THR A 41 1.57 2.08 20.48
N GLY A 42 1.43 2.38 21.78
CA GLY A 42 1.80 3.69 22.33
C GLY A 42 3.23 4.08 22.03
N SER A 43 4.18 3.14 22.17
CA SER A 43 5.60 3.39 21.88
C SER A 43 5.86 3.69 20.40
N ILE A 44 5.23 2.95 19.49
CA ILE A 44 5.36 3.22 18.04
C ILE A 44 4.78 4.60 17.69
N MET A 45 3.65 4.97 18.28
CA MET A 45 3.02 6.28 18.05
C MET A 45 3.86 7.42 18.62
N GLU A 46 4.42 7.25 19.82
CA GLU A 46 5.33 8.21 20.46
C GLU A 46 6.60 8.45 19.62
N ASP A 47 7.25 7.37 19.19
CA ASP A 47 8.43 7.44 18.30
C ASP A 47 8.11 8.19 16.99
N TRP A 48 6.96 7.91 16.39
CA TRP A 48 6.51 8.57 15.17
C TRP A 48 6.24 10.06 15.42
N LEU A 49 5.57 10.41 16.51
CA LEU A 49 5.27 11.80 16.88
C LEU A 49 6.53 12.61 17.14
N HIS A 50 7.54 12.05 17.82
CA HIS A 50 8.83 12.72 18.01
C HIS A 50 9.56 12.94 16.68
N THR A 51 9.54 11.94 15.80
CA THR A 51 10.13 12.06 14.45
C THR A 51 9.43 13.16 13.63
N PHE A 52 8.10 13.17 13.65
CA PHE A 52 7.28 14.16 12.96
C PHE A 52 7.50 15.58 13.52
N ASN A 53 7.52 15.74 14.84
CA ASN A 53 7.83 17.01 15.49
C ASN A 53 9.21 17.54 15.10
N ASN A 54 10.23 16.68 15.08
CA ASN A 54 11.58 17.06 14.68
C ASN A 54 11.67 17.45 13.20
N LYS A 55 10.93 16.76 12.32
CA LYS A 55 10.79 17.15 10.90
C LYS A 55 10.21 18.56 10.79
N LEU A 56 9.10 18.85 11.46
CA LEU A 56 8.47 20.17 11.41
C LEU A 56 9.32 21.26 12.05
N LYS A 57 10.07 20.95 13.11
CA LYS A 57 11.05 21.86 13.71
C LYS A 57 12.12 22.26 12.70
N LYS A 58 12.69 21.31 11.94
CA LYS A 58 13.66 21.59 10.88
C LYS A 58 13.06 22.43 9.74
N GLN A 59 11.78 22.26 9.46
CA GLN A 59 11.04 23.04 8.47
C GLN A 59 10.55 24.41 9.01
N ASN A 60 10.84 24.75 10.27
CA ASN A 60 10.29 25.91 10.96
C ASN A 60 8.75 26.02 10.85
N ARG A 61 8.07 24.87 10.82
CA ARG A 61 6.62 24.75 10.67
C ARG A 61 6.00 24.34 12.01
N ARG A 62 4.81 24.88 12.31
CA ARG A 62 3.97 24.44 13.43
C ARG A 62 2.63 23.96 12.91
N VAL A 63 2.12 22.87 13.46
CA VAL A 63 0.85 22.26 13.02
C VAL A 63 0.00 21.83 14.21
N ILE A 64 -1.29 21.67 13.95
CA ILE A 64 -2.22 20.95 14.82
C ILE A 64 -2.44 19.57 14.19
N LEU A 65 -2.31 18.51 14.98
CA LEU A 65 -2.60 17.14 14.59
C LEU A 65 -3.88 16.69 15.31
N PHE A 66 -4.92 16.39 14.54
CA PHE A 66 -6.18 15.88 15.05
C PHE A 66 -6.11 14.35 15.19
N LEU A 67 -6.43 13.84 16.37
CA LEU A 67 -6.40 12.41 16.71
C LEU A 67 -7.78 11.94 17.20
N ASP A 68 -8.14 10.70 16.89
CA ASP A 68 -9.25 10.01 17.55
C ASP A 68 -8.83 9.55 18.97
N ASN A 69 -9.77 8.97 19.72
CA ASN A 69 -9.56 8.56 21.11
C ASN A 69 -8.97 7.14 21.26
N ALA A 70 -8.16 6.65 20.30
CA ALA A 70 -7.49 5.36 20.43
C ALA A 70 -6.52 5.32 21.62
N THR A 71 -6.46 4.17 22.30
CA THR A 71 -5.62 3.91 23.48
C THR A 71 -4.12 4.04 23.21
N CYS A 72 -3.70 3.81 21.97
CA CYS A 72 -2.30 3.93 21.54
C CYS A 72 -1.85 5.38 21.30
N HIS A 73 -2.73 6.37 21.41
CA HIS A 73 -2.38 7.77 21.25
C HIS A 73 -1.84 8.36 22.57
N PRO A 74 -0.57 8.76 22.65
CA PRO A 74 0.00 9.30 23.87
C PRO A 74 -0.35 10.79 24.04
N HIS A 75 -0.45 11.23 25.30
CA HIS A 75 -0.61 12.64 25.64
C HIS A 75 0.77 13.29 25.79
N LEU A 76 1.31 13.83 24.70
CA LEU A 76 2.64 14.43 24.66
C LEU A 76 2.59 15.95 24.46
N ASN A 77 3.51 16.65 25.11
CA ASN A 77 3.77 18.06 24.87
C ASN A 77 4.96 18.20 23.90
N LEU A 78 4.68 18.60 22.66
CA LEU A 78 5.67 18.73 21.58
C LEU A 78 5.87 20.19 21.18
N SER A 79 7.05 20.54 20.65
CA SER A 79 7.42 21.94 20.37
C SER A 79 6.76 22.54 19.13
N ASN A 80 6.44 21.70 18.14
CA ASN A 80 5.98 22.10 16.81
C ASN A 80 4.70 21.39 16.37
N VAL A 81 4.24 20.40 17.14
CA VAL A 81 2.98 19.67 16.92
C VAL A 81 2.09 19.89 18.13
N HIS A 82 0.91 20.46 17.94
CA HIS A 82 -0.13 20.48 18.96
C HIS A 82 -1.10 19.33 18.71
N LEU A 83 -1.27 18.44 19.71
CA LEU A 83 -2.23 17.34 19.62
C LEU A 83 -3.62 17.85 20.02
N ALA A 84 -4.59 17.67 19.14
CA ALA A 84 -5.99 18.00 19.37
C ALA A 84 -6.85 16.73 19.23
N TRP A 85 -7.70 16.47 20.22
CA TRP A 85 -8.52 15.27 20.25
C TRP A 85 -9.90 15.53 19.67
N LEU A 86 -10.36 14.64 18.79
CA LEU A 86 -11.72 14.66 18.27
C LEU A 86 -12.71 14.20 19.36
N PRO A 87 -13.96 14.68 19.34
CA PRO A 87 -14.98 14.22 20.28
C PRO A 87 -15.15 12.70 20.21
N ALA A 88 -15.42 12.07 21.36
CA ALA A 88 -15.70 10.65 21.42
C ALA A 88 -16.98 10.31 20.63
N ASN A 89 -17.01 9.12 20.03
CA ASN A 89 -18.16 8.57 19.28
C ASN A 89 -18.60 9.39 18.05
N THR A 90 -17.80 10.35 17.57
CA THR A 90 -18.09 11.11 16.34
C THR A 90 -17.09 10.82 15.23
N THR A 91 -16.24 9.81 15.38
CA THR A 91 -15.13 9.46 14.47
C THR A 91 -15.56 9.46 13.00
N SER A 92 -16.62 8.72 12.66
CA SER A 92 -17.14 8.63 11.28
C SER A 92 -17.69 9.94 10.70
N LEU A 93 -17.95 10.95 11.54
CA LEU A 93 -18.46 12.26 11.14
C LEU A 93 -17.33 13.29 11.10
N THR A 94 -16.49 13.33 12.13
CA THR A 94 -15.53 14.41 12.35
C THR A 94 -14.11 14.06 11.93
N GLN A 95 -13.80 12.80 11.61
CA GLN A 95 -12.46 12.39 11.19
C GLN A 95 -12.33 12.44 9.66
N PRO A 96 -11.46 13.30 9.09
CA PRO A 96 -11.27 13.41 7.64
C PRO A 96 -10.82 12.10 6.99
N MET A 97 -10.08 11.26 7.71
CA MET A 97 -9.63 9.96 7.22
C MET A 97 -10.82 9.05 6.85
N ASP A 98 -11.89 9.10 7.65
CA ASP A 98 -13.13 8.34 7.45
C ASP A 98 -14.08 8.98 6.42
N GLN A 99 -13.87 10.25 6.06
CA GLN A 99 -14.68 10.97 5.07
C GLN A 99 -14.37 10.64 3.60
N GLY A 100 -13.65 9.55 3.36
CA GLY A 100 -13.37 9.01 2.03
C GLY A 100 -11.89 8.82 1.70
N ILE A 101 -10.96 9.27 2.55
CA ILE A 101 -9.52 9.05 2.34
C ILE A 101 -9.21 7.56 2.47
N ILE A 102 -9.60 6.91 3.57
CA ILE A 102 -9.37 5.47 3.79
C ILE A 102 -10.03 4.66 2.68
N TYR A 103 -11.28 4.98 2.32
CA TYR A 103 -11.99 4.33 1.22
C TYR A 103 -11.21 4.45 -0.10
N SER A 104 -10.71 5.64 -0.44
CA SER A 104 -9.94 5.88 -1.66
C SER A 104 -8.63 5.08 -1.69
N ILE A 105 -7.91 5.02 -0.56
CA ILE A 105 -6.70 4.20 -0.42
C ILE A 105 -7.05 2.73 -0.64
N LYS A 106 -8.11 2.25 0.02
CA LYS A 106 -8.59 0.87 -0.07
C LYS A 106 -8.97 0.46 -1.49
N VAL A 107 -9.72 1.29 -2.21
CA VAL A 107 -10.10 1.05 -3.61
C VAL A 107 -8.85 0.95 -4.48
N ASN A 108 -7.93 1.92 -4.39
CA ASN A 108 -6.69 1.92 -5.16
C ASN A 108 -5.84 0.68 -4.88
N TYR A 109 -5.69 0.33 -3.60
CA TYR A 109 -4.88 -0.80 -3.17
C TYR A 109 -5.47 -2.11 -3.70
N ARG A 110 -6.76 -2.33 -3.46
CA ARG A 110 -7.46 -3.54 -3.88
C ARG A 110 -7.53 -3.68 -5.39
N LYS A 111 -7.65 -2.58 -6.11
CA LYS A 111 -7.57 -2.57 -7.57
C LYS A 111 -6.24 -3.16 -8.06
N MET A 112 -5.12 -2.76 -7.45
CA MET A 112 -3.81 -3.30 -7.80
C MET A 112 -3.66 -4.77 -7.42
N VAL A 113 -4.21 -5.19 -6.28
CA VAL A 113 -4.32 -6.62 -5.91
C VAL A 113 -5.04 -7.39 -7.02
N LEU A 114 -6.25 -6.95 -7.43
CA LEU A 114 -7.02 -7.62 -8.47
C LEU A 114 -6.29 -7.69 -9.81
N GLN A 115 -5.62 -6.60 -10.20
CA GLN A 115 -4.84 -6.55 -11.44
C GLN A 115 -3.68 -7.56 -11.42
N SER A 116 -2.96 -7.68 -10.30
CA SER A 116 -1.88 -8.65 -10.16
C SER A 116 -2.38 -10.09 -10.15
N LEU A 117 -3.53 -10.34 -9.50
CA LEU A 117 -4.19 -11.64 -9.51
C LEU A 117 -4.61 -12.03 -10.93
N LEU A 118 -5.34 -11.17 -11.64
CA LEU A 118 -5.78 -11.39 -13.02
C LEU A 118 -4.60 -11.62 -13.98
N ALA A 119 -3.54 -10.81 -13.87
CA ALA A 119 -2.33 -10.98 -14.67
C ALA A 119 -1.62 -12.32 -14.42
N SER A 120 -1.86 -12.93 -13.26
CA SER A 120 -1.26 -14.20 -12.88
C SER A 120 -2.17 -15.42 -13.11
N MET A 121 -3.47 -15.25 -13.37
CA MET A 121 -4.44 -16.35 -13.47
C MET A 121 -4.05 -17.41 -14.51
N ASP A 122 -3.59 -17.00 -15.69
CA ASP A 122 -3.17 -17.92 -16.77
C ASP A 122 -1.92 -18.77 -16.45
N SER A 123 -1.26 -18.50 -15.33
CA SER A 123 0.00 -19.14 -14.92
C SER A 123 -0.12 -19.92 -13.62
N ILE A 124 -1.31 -19.99 -13.04
CA ILE A 124 -1.55 -20.54 -11.71
C ILE A 124 -2.40 -21.80 -11.83
N LYS A 125 -1.96 -22.86 -11.16
CA LYS A 125 -2.64 -24.16 -11.16
C LYS A 125 -3.55 -24.34 -9.93
N SER A 126 -3.39 -23.52 -8.88
CA SER A 126 -4.20 -23.60 -7.66
C SER A 126 -4.33 -22.28 -6.89
N VAL A 127 -5.37 -22.15 -6.06
CA VAL A 127 -5.57 -21.01 -5.15
C VAL A 127 -4.41 -20.83 -4.17
N ASN A 128 -3.74 -21.91 -3.76
CA ASN A 128 -2.60 -21.85 -2.85
C ASN A 128 -1.34 -21.27 -3.53
N GLU A 129 -1.16 -21.50 -4.83
CA GLU A 129 -0.12 -20.83 -5.61
C GLU A 129 -0.42 -19.33 -5.79
N LEU A 130 -1.70 -18.97 -5.91
CA LEU A 130 -2.15 -17.58 -5.99
C LEU A 130 -1.82 -16.80 -4.71
N SER A 131 -2.11 -17.37 -3.53
CA SER A 131 -1.84 -16.72 -2.25
C SER A 131 -0.35 -16.53 -1.94
N ASN A 132 0.52 -17.37 -2.50
CA ASN A 132 1.97 -17.27 -2.29
C ASN A 132 2.67 -16.28 -3.25
N LYS A 133 1.97 -15.77 -4.26
CA LYS A 133 2.57 -14.80 -5.21
C LYS A 133 2.61 -13.36 -4.71
N ILE A 134 1.68 -12.99 -3.83
CA ILE A 134 1.64 -11.64 -3.26
C ILE A 134 2.40 -11.66 -1.94
N ASN A 135 3.46 -10.86 -1.85
CA ASN A 135 4.24 -10.74 -0.63
C ASN A 135 4.12 -9.33 -0.01
N VAL A 136 4.74 -9.13 1.17
CA VAL A 136 4.66 -7.86 1.91
C VAL A 136 5.32 -6.70 1.14
N LEU A 137 6.34 -6.98 0.31
CA LEU A 137 6.96 -5.97 -0.54
C LEU A 137 5.94 -5.43 -1.56
N ASP A 138 5.22 -6.32 -2.26
CA ASP A 138 4.15 -5.91 -3.18
C ASP A 138 3.11 -5.02 -2.46
N ALA A 139 2.67 -5.45 -1.28
CA ALA A 139 1.71 -4.71 -0.45
C ALA A 139 2.21 -3.31 -0.06
N ILE A 140 3.48 -3.16 0.33
CA ILE A 140 4.09 -1.87 0.68
C ILE A 140 4.07 -0.90 -0.52
N TYR A 141 4.47 -1.39 -1.70
CA TYR A 141 4.54 -0.55 -2.89
C TYR A 141 3.15 -0.21 -3.42
N TRP A 142 2.20 -1.14 -3.36
CA TRP A 142 0.79 -0.85 -3.65
C TRP A 142 0.19 0.17 -2.69
N LEU A 143 0.51 0.10 -1.39
CA LEU A 143 0.03 1.09 -0.42
C LEU A 143 0.59 2.48 -0.74
N ASN A 144 1.89 2.61 -0.95
CA ASN A 144 2.52 3.87 -1.32
C ASN A 144 1.89 4.45 -2.59
N LYS A 145 1.75 3.62 -3.64
CA LYS A 145 1.13 4.04 -4.90
C LYS A 145 -0.34 4.43 -4.70
N SER A 146 -1.07 3.73 -3.84
CA SER A 146 -2.48 4.02 -3.56
C SER A 146 -2.68 5.38 -2.92
N VAL A 147 -1.79 5.77 -2.01
CA VAL A 147 -1.77 7.10 -1.39
C VAL A 147 -1.42 8.17 -2.43
N ASN A 148 -0.39 7.94 -3.24
CA ASN A 148 0.06 8.90 -4.26
C ASN A 148 -0.93 9.10 -5.42
N LEU A 149 -1.89 8.17 -5.60
CA LEU A 149 -2.98 8.29 -6.56
C LEU A 149 -4.12 9.20 -6.08
N ILE A 150 -4.16 9.56 -4.79
CA ILE A 150 -5.20 10.43 -4.24
C ILE A 150 -4.87 11.88 -4.59
N LYS A 151 -5.82 12.55 -5.26
CA LYS A 151 -5.68 13.96 -5.61
C LYS A 151 -5.76 14.83 -4.35
N PRO A 152 -4.97 15.92 -4.25
CA PRO A 152 -5.07 16.87 -3.14
C PRO A 152 -6.48 17.38 -2.89
N ASP A 153 -7.30 17.57 -3.93
CA ASP A 153 -8.68 18.02 -3.80
C ASP A 153 -9.60 16.99 -3.14
N THR A 154 -9.33 15.69 -3.30
CA THR A 154 -10.04 14.64 -2.56
C THR A 154 -9.81 14.81 -1.06
N VAL A 155 -8.57 15.07 -0.64
CA VAL A 155 -8.23 15.32 0.76
C VAL A 155 -8.96 16.56 1.26
N LYS A 156 -8.88 17.68 0.54
CA LYS A 156 -9.60 18.93 0.92
C LYS A 156 -11.10 18.69 1.09
N LYS A 157 -11.74 17.98 0.15
CA LYS A 157 -13.17 17.63 0.23
C LYS A 157 -13.48 16.79 1.48
N CYS A 158 -12.62 15.84 1.85
CA CYS A 158 -12.81 15.03 3.06
C CYS A 158 -12.72 15.88 4.33
N PHE A 159 -11.80 16.84 4.39
CA PHE A 159 -11.71 17.78 5.50
C PHE A 159 -12.93 18.71 5.58
N ILE A 160 -13.42 19.24 4.45
CA ILE A 160 -14.65 20.04 4.40
C ILE A 160 -15.84 19.22 4.92
N LYS A 161 -16.00 17.98 4.46
CA LYS A 161 -17.05 17.06 4.94
C LYS A 161 -16.96 16.79 6.44
N ALA A 162 -15.74 16.72 6.98
CA ALA A 162 -15.49 16.55 8.41
C ALA A 162 -15.74 17.84 9.24
N GLY A 163 -16.16 18.94 8.62
CA GLY A 163 -16.48 20.20 9.29
C GLY A 163 -15.31 21.20 9.35
N PHE A 164 -14.17 20.91 8.71
CA PHE A 164 -13.05 21.84 8.59
C PHE A 164 -13.29 22.84 7.46
N ASN A 165 -14.32 23.67 7.60
CA ASN A 165 -14.66 24.69 6.62
C ASN A 165 -13.66 25.84 6.67
N LEU A 166 -12.69 25.81 5.76
CA LEU A 166 -11.95 27.00 5.34
C LEU A 166 -12.88 27.81 4.42
N VAL A 167 -13.00 29.11 4.64
CA VAL A 167 -13.79 30.01 3.77
C VAL A 167 -13.11 30.07 2.39
N LEU A 168 -13.41 29.15 1.47
CA LEU A 168 -13.10 29.21 0.04
C LEU A 168 -14.11 28.38 -0.77
N ASP A 169 -14.40 28.86 -1.99
CA ASP A 169 -15.50 28.50 -2.90
C ASP A 169 -15.87 27.02 -3.02
N GLN A 170 -17.18 26.80 -3.20
CA GLN A 170 -17.78 25.47 -3.32
C GLN A 170 -17.14 24.65 -4.45
N PRO A 171 -16.62 23.45 -4.18
CA PRO A 171 -16.11 22.58 -5.21
C PRO A 171 -17.24 21.82 -5.90
N THR A 172 -17.18 21.76 -7.23
CA THR A 172 -18.05 20.94 -8.08
C THR A 172 -17.78 19.44 -7.89
N ASP A 173 -18.84 18.66 -8.01
CA ASP A 173 -18.81 17.20 -8.00
C ASP A 173 -18.11 16.67 -9.26
N ALA A 174 -16.88 16.20 -9.11
CA ALA A 174 -16.21 15.41 -10.13
C ALA A 174 -16.43 13.93 -9.77
N ILE A 175 -17.19 13.24 -10.61
CA ILE A 175 -17.39 11.80 -10.56
C ILE A 175 -16.02 11.12 -10.74
N ASN A 176 -15.70 10.19 -9.84
CA ASN A 176 -14.40 9.55 -9.74
C ASN A 176 -14.31 8.42 -10.77
N ASP A 177 -13.75 8.66 -11.97
CA ASP A 177 -13.54 7.65 -13.04
C ASP A 177 -12.90 6.34 -12.56
N ASN A 178 -12.19 6.40 -11.43
CA ASN A 178 -11.50 5.26 -10.82
C ASN A 178 -12.45 4.20 -10.23
N ASP A 179 -13.68 4.59 -9.87
CA ASP A 179 -14.69 3.72 -9.27
C ASP A 179 -15.29 2.73 -10.29
N ASN A 180 -15.50 3.18 -11.53
CA ASN A 180 -16.05 2.36 -12.61
C ASN A 180 -15.09 1.23 -13.03
N ASP A 181 -13.80 1.54 -13.19
CA ASP A 181 -12.78 0.55 -13.55
C ASP A 181 -12.56 -0.49 -12.43
N PHE A 182 -12.72 -0.08 -11.16
CA PHE A 182 -12.65 -1.01 -10.03
C PHE A 182 -13.85 -1.97 -9.96
N LYS A 183 -15.08 -1.44 -10.18
CA LYS A 183 -16.30 -2.26 -10.25
C LYS A 183 -16.23 -3.31 -11.36
N LEU A 184 -15.72 -2.94 -12.54
CA LEU A 184 -15.49 -3.86 -13.65
C LEU A 184 -14.49 -4.97 -13.32
N LEU A 185 -13.43 -4.66 -12.57
CA LEU A 185 -12.46 -5.67 -12.14
C LEU A 185 -13.07 -6.68 -11.16
N CYS A 186 -13.92 -6.21 -10.23
CA CYS A 186 -14.60 -7.10 -9.28
C CYS A 186 -15.51 -8.10 -9.99
N SER A 187 -16.36 -7.62 -10.91
CA SER A 187 -17.29 -8.48 -11.67
C SER A 187 -16.55 -9.48 -12.57
N THR A 188 -15.38 -9.12 -13.09
CA THR A 188 -14.56 -10.00 -13.93
C THR A 188 -14.01 -11.20 -13.16
N ILE A 189 -13.77 -11.07 -11.85
CA ILE A 189 -13.29 -12.17 -11.01
C ILE A 189 -14.43 -13.06 -10.57
N ASN A 190 -15.55 -12.46 -10.17
CA ASN A 190 -16.77 -13.17 -9.81
C ASN A 190 -17.93 -12.18 -9.85
N GLU A 191 -18.94 -12.46 -10.67
CA GLU A 191 -20.13 -11.60 -10.84
C GLU A 191 -20.92 -11.40 -9.55
N LYS A 192 -20.74 -12.28 -8.55
CA LYS A 192 -21.39 -12.17 -7.23
C LYS A 192 -20.60 -11.35 -6.22
N VAL A 193 -19.39 -10.89 -6.54
CA VAL A 193 -18.58 -10.09 -5.63
C VAL A 193 -19.04 -8.64 -5.70
N ASP A 194 -19.68 -8.19 -4.62
CA ASP A 194 -20.01 -6.79 -4.43
C ASP A 194 -18.72 -5.98 -4.21
N SER A 195 -18.57 -4.87 -4.93
CA SER A 195 -17.35 -4.04 -4.87
C SER A 195 -17.15 -3.40 -3.50
N ASP A 196 -18.25 -3.03 -2.84
CA ASP A 196 -18.21 -2.38 -1.53
C ASP A 196 -17.93 -3.41 -0.43
N GLU A 197 -18.46 -4.63 -0.56
CA GLU A 197 -18.08 -5.76 0.28
C GLU A 197 -16.61 -6.11 0.11
N TYR A 198 -16.10 -6.14 -1.13
CA TYR A 198 -14.69 -6.40 -1.38
C TYR A 198 -13.80 -5.30 -0.77
N VAL A 199 -14.18 -4.03 -0.88
CA VAL A 199 -13.54 -2.90 -0.17
C VAL A 199 -13.69 -2.99 1.35
N ASN A 200 -14.75 -3.67 1.79
CA ASN A 200 -15.15 -4.02 3.15
C ASN A 200 -14.38 -5.15 3.86
N ILE A 201 -13.66 -6.03 3.15
CA ILE A 201 -13.26 -7.34 3.72
C ILE A 201 -12.41 -7.28 4.99
N ASP A 202 -11.72 -6.16 5.22
CA ASP A 202 -10.84 -5.93 6.36
C ASP A 202 -11.52 -5.22 7.53
N LYS A 203 -12.82 -4.90 7.43
CA LYS A 203 -13.56 -4.08 8.41
C LYS A 203 -13.50 -4.60 9.84
N HIS A 204 -13.34 -5.90 10.02
CA HIS A 204 -13.30 -6.56 11.33
C HIS A 204 -11.88 -6.88 11.84
N LEU A 205 -10.84 -6.42 11.15
CA LEU A 205 -9.47 -6.57 11.65
C LEU A 205 -9.22 -5.57 12.80
N CYS A 206 -8.80 -6.09 13.94
CA CYS A 206 -8.27 -5.27 15.02
C CYS A 206 -6.96 -4.60 14.56
N THR A 207 -6.74 -3.34 14.94
CA THR A 207 -5.58 -2.52 14.51
C THR A 207 -4.81 -1.87 15.65
N ASN A 208 -5.33 -1.96 16.88
CA ASN A 208 -4.73 -1.47 18.11
C ASN A 208 -5.13 -2.38 19.29
N ASP A 209 -4.42 -2.27 20.41
CA ASP A 209 -4.78 -2.97 21.64
C ASP A 209 -5.92 -2.23 22.34
N THR A 210 -7.07 -2.90 22.51
CA THR A 210 -8.17 -2.41 23.37
C THR A 210 -7.98 -2.80 24.83
N ASP A 211 -7.05 -3.73 25.11
CA ASP A 211 -6.81 -4.27 26.44
C ASP A 211 -5.50 -3.72 27.02
N ILE A 212 -5.60 -3.07 28.18
CA ILE A 212 -4.46 -2.58 28.96
C ILE A 212 -3.75 -3.80 29.57
N ILE A 213 -2.87 -4.46 28.82
CA ILE A 213 -1.85 -5.31 29.42
C ILE A 213 -0.51 -4.96 28.77
N ALA A 214 0.34 -4.32 29.58
CA ALA A 214 1.73 -4.06 29.26
C ALA A 214 2.47 -5.38 29.05
N ASP A 215 2.54 -5.88 27.81
CA ASP A 215 3.46 -6.96 27.48
C ASP A 215 4.76 -6.35 26.92
N THR A 216 5.52 -5.77 27.85
CA THR A 216 6.87 -5.28 27.62
C THR A 216 7.83 -6.48 27.62
N THR A 217 7.81 -7.31 26.57
CA THR A 217 8.91 -8.27 26.34
C THR A 217 9.33 -8.29 24.88
N VAL A 218 10.21 -7.36 24.53
CA VAL A 218 11.08 -7.49 23.35
C VAL A 218 12.08 -8.61 23.65
N LYS A 219 11.78 -9.83 23.21
CA LYS A 219 12.77 -10.91 23.15
C LYS A 219 13.45 -10.89 21.77
N PRO A 220 14.79 -10.77 21.70
CA PRO A 220 15.52 -10.92 20.45
C PRO A 220 15.60 -12.41 20.10
N CYS A 221 14.91 -12.84 19.04
CA CYS A 221 15.15 -14.16 18.46
C CYS A 221 16.36 -14.09 17.52
N THR A 222 17.47 -14.63 18.00
CA THR A 222 18.63 -15.02 17.20
C THR A 222 18.39 -16.41 16.61
N SER A 223 18.55 -16.52 15.30
CA SER A 223 18.92 -17.78 14.66
C SER A 223 19.68 -17.43 13.37
N ILE A 224 20.98 -17.62 13.46
CA ILE A 224 21.94 -17.68 12.36
C ILE A 224 21.79 -19.08 11.76
N ASP A 225 21.67 -19.17 10.44
CA ASP A 225 22.16 -20.32 9.68
C ASP A 225 22.84 -19.78 8.42
N VAL A 226 24.15 -20.06 8.36
CA VAL A 226 25.07 -19.74 7.27
C VAL A 226 25.17 -20.97 6.40
N GLU A 227 24.89 -20.85 5.11
CA GLU A 227 25.47 -21.74 4.11
C GLU A 227 26.04 -20.93 2.95
N GLN A 228 27.35 -21.07 2.76
CA GLN A 228 28.15 -20.61 1.63
C GLN A 228 27.94 -21.53 0.43
N SER A 229 27.92 -20.95 -0.77
CA SER A 229 28.48 -21.62 -1.96
C SER A 229 28.98 -20.58 -2.96
N SER A 230 29.96 -21.01 -3.75
CA SER A 230 31.05 -20.27 -4.39
C SER A 230 30.73 -19.64 -5.75
N SER A 231 31.66 -18.76 -6.15
CA SER A 231 31.85 -18.00 -7.39
C SER A 231 31.85 -18.81 -8.70
N GLU A 232 31.52 -18.14 -9.81
CA GLU A 232 32.42 -17.94 -10.97
C GLU A 232 31.85 -16.86 -11.92
N ASP A 233 32.72 -15.94 -12.36
CA ASP A 233 32.51 -14.96 -13.42
C ASP A 233 32.56 -15.67 -14.79
N GLU A 234 31.65 -15.36 -15.70
CA GLU A 234 32.01 -15.20 -17.13
C GLU A 234 31.17 -14.09 -17.76
N THR A 235 31.88 -13.10 -18.31
CA THR A 235 31.35 -12.06 -19.18
C THR A 235 31.13 -12.63 -20.56
N ASP A 236 29.89 -12.67 -21.04
CA ASP A 236 29.62 -12.86 -22.46
C ASP A 236 28.78 -11.69 -23.01
N ASN A 237 29.42 -10.93 -23.90
CA ASN A 237 28.78 -9.95 -24.77
C ASN A 237 27.85 -10.69 -25.74
N VAL A 238 26.54 -10.70 -25.46
CA VAL A 238 25.55 -11.21 -26.41
C VAL A 238 25.06 -10.06 -27.31
N PRO A 239 25.16 -10.18 -28.65
CA PRO A 239 24.65 -9.18 -29.57
C PRO A 239 23.11 -9.10 -29.49
N LEU A 240 22.56 -7.91 -29.28
CA LEU A 240 21.13 -7.61 -29.30
C LEU A 240 20.52 -8.01 -30.67
N HIS A 241 19.73 -9.07 -30.68
CA HIS A 241 18.98 -9.52 -31.85
C HIS A 241 17.48 -9.56 -31.54
N GLY A 242 16.67 -8.83 -32.32
CA GLY A 242 15.21 -8.97 -32.36
C GLY A 242 14.42 -8.47 -31.13
N ASN A 243 13.24 -7.90 -31.35
CA ASN A 243 12.34 -7.53 -30.24
C ASN A 243 11.63 -8.81 -29.74
N ASP A 244 12.29 -9.54 -28.84
CA ASP A 244 11.82 -10.85 -28.34
C ASP A 244 10.59 -10.74 -27.41
N ILE A 245 10.33 -9.55 -26.86
CA ILE A 245 9.19 -9.29 -25.98
C ILE A 245 7.97 -8.87 -26.81
N LYS A 246 7.16 -9.86 -27.21
CA LYS A 246 5.98 -9.65 -28.09
C LYS A 246 4.65 -9.55 -27.35
N THR A 247 4.59 -9.96 -26.08
CA THR A 247 3.34 -10.01 -25.30
C THR A 247 3.56 -9.42 -23.91
N TYR A 248 2.49 -8.91 -23.28
CA TYR A 248 2.55 -8.45 -21.88
C TYR A 248 2.91 -9.59 -20.91
N LYS A 249 2.57 -10.84 -21.25
CA LYS A 249 2.97 -12.02 -20.48
C LYS A 249 4.50 -12.22 -20.50
N ASN A 250 5.13 -12.10 -21.67
CA ASN A 250 6.59 -12.16 -21.79
C ASN A 250 7.24 -10.96 -21.09
N ALA A 251 6.65 -9.76 -21.22
CA ALA A 251 7.15 -8.58 -20.53
C ALA A 251 7.11 -8.75 -19.01
N LEU A 252 6.02 -9.28 -18.45
CA LEU A 252 5.88 -9.55 -17.02
C LEU A 252 6.89 -10.59 -16.53
N HIS A 253 7.21 -11.60 -17.36
CA HIS A 253 8.26 -12.57 -17.06
C HIS A 253 9.64 -11.90 -16.93
N GLU A 254 10.03 -11.08 -17.91
CA GLU A 254 11.30 -10.35 -17.86
C GLU A 254 11.36 -9.33 -16.72
N ILE A 255 10.25 -8.64 -16.44
CA ILE A 255 10.16 -7.72 -15.30
C ILE A 255 10.39 -8.46 -13.98
N LYS A 256 9.88 -9.68 -13.81
CA LYS A 256 10.14 -10.48 -12.60
C LYS A 256 11.60 -10.88 -12.47
N ARG A 257 12.29 -11.15 -13.59
CA ARG A 257 13.74 -11.39 -13.58
C ARG A 257 14.51 -10.13 -13.19
N LEU A 258 14.11 -8.97 -13.70
CA LEU A 258 14.68 -7.68 -13.28
C LEU A 258 14.41 -7.38 -11.79
N GLU A 259 13.21 -7.72 -11.30
CA GLU A 259 12.86 -7.59 -9.88
C GLU A 259 13.79 -8.44 -9.01
N MET A 260 14.02 -9.71 -9.38
CA MET A 260 14.98 -10.57 -8.69
C MET A 260 16.40 -10.00 -8.73
N PHE A 261 16.84 -9.54 -9.90
CA PHE A 261 18.15 -8.89 -10.05
C PHE A 261 18.29 -7.67 -9.13
N ALA A 262 17.30 -6.78 -9.11
CA ALA A 262 17.32 -5.57 -8.27
C ALA A 262 17.26 -5.90 -6.77
N LEU A 263 16.60 -6.99 -6.39
CA LEU A 263 16.64 -7.50 -5.01
C LEU A 263 18.02 -8.03 -4.65
N ASP A 264 18.73 -8.67 -5.58
CA ASP A 264 20.09 -9.20 -5.35
C ASP A 264 21.16 -8.12 -5.39
N GLN A 265 20.92 -7.00 -6.07
CA GLN A 265 21.80 -5.83 -6.02
C GLN A 265 21.69 -5.15 -4.66
N ASN A 266 22.80 -5.10 -3.94
CA ASN A 266 22.85 -4.46 -2.64
C ASN A 266 22.58 -2.96 -2.80
N ASN A 267 21.47 -2.48 -2.23
CA ASN A 267 21.18 -1.06 -1.97
C ASN A 267 20.56 -0.20 -3.12
N GLU A 268 20.03 -0.81 -4.19
CA GLU A 268 19.37 -0.09 -5.31
C GLU A 268 17.83 0.01 -5.21
N ASN A 269 17.33 0.57 -4.12
CA ASN A 269 15.87 0.72 -3.91
C ASN A 269 15.16 1.55 -4.99
N GLU A 270 15.86 2.49 -5.66
CA GLU A 270 15.29 3.30 -6.75
C GLU A 270 15.07 2.46 -8.02
N LEU A 271 16.00 1.56 -8.33
CA LEU A 271 15.84 0.59 -9.41
C LEU A 271 14.66 -0.34 -9.10
N LEU A 272 14.62 -0.88 -7.89
CA LEU A 272 13.53 -1.75 -7.43
C LEU A 272 12.16 -1.04 -7.53
N GLU A 273 12.07 0.22 -7.07
CA GLU A 273 10.84 1.01 -7.18
C GLU A 273 10.42 1.22 -8.64
N SER A 274 11.37 1.54 -9.51
CA SER A 274 11.11 1.72 -10.94
C SER A 274 10.59 0.42 -11.59
N ILE A 275 11.17 -0.72 -11.24
CA ILE A 275 10.75 -2.04 -11.71
C ILE A 275 9.35 -2.39 -11.21
N LEU A 276 9.06 -2.15 -9.92
CA LEU A 276 7.73 -2.42 -9.35
C LEU A 276 6.66 -1.51 -9.94
N ASN A 277 7.00 -0.27 -10.28
CA ASN A 277 6.11 0.64 -11.00
C ASN A 277 5.81 0.13 -12.42
N LEU A 278 6.82 -0.39 -13.12
CA LEU A 278 6.67 -1.00 -14.44
C LEU A 278 5.84 -2.29 -14.37
N LYS A 279 6.10 -3.16 -13.39
CA LYS A 279 5.33 -4.37 -13.10
C LYS A 279 3.85 -4.05 -12.98
N ASN A 280 3.51 -3.10 -12.10
CA ASN A 280 2.12 -2.69 -11.89
C ASN A 280 1.46 -2.10 -13.16
N LEU A 281 2.22 -1.37 -14.00
CA LEU A 281 1.71 -0.86 -15.27
C LEU A 281 1.38 -2.01 -16.25
N VAL A 282 2.26 -3.01 -16.35
CA VAL A 282 2.04 -4.19 -17.20
C VAL A 282 0.87 -5.02 -16.70
N GLU A 283 0.78 -5.28 -15.40
CA GLU A 283 -0.36 -6.00 -14.80
C GLU A 283 -1.68 -5.27 -15.05
N LYS A 284 -1.72 -3.94 -14.90
CA LYS A 284 -2.88 -3.13 -15.25
C LYS A 284 -3.28 -3.30 -16.73
N LYS A 285 -2.31 -3.30 -17.65
CA LYS A 285 -2.57 -3.51 -19.08
C LYS A 285 -3.10 -4.92 -19.36
N MET A 286 -2.54 -5.94 -18.75
CA MET A 286 -3.03 -7.32 -18.85
C MET A 286 -4.45 -7.44 -18.33
N ALA A 287 -4.74 -6.93 -17.13
CA ALA A 287 -6.08 -6.94 -16.56
C ALA A 287 -7.09 -6.24 -17.48
N SER A 288 -6.73 -5.10 -18.08
CA SER A 288 -7.59 -4.39 -19.02
C SER A 288 -7.86 -5.13 -20.35
N GLN A 289 -7.03 -6.10 -20.72
CA GLN A 289 -7.26 -6.96 -21.89
C GLN A 289 -8.20 -8.14 -21.58
N ILE A 290 -8.29 -8.53 -20.31
CA ILE A 290 -9.19 -9.58 -19.82
C ILE A 290 -10.60 -9.01 -19.63
N THR A 291 -10.73 -7.76 -19.14
CA THR A 291 -12.01 -7.11 -18.86
C THR A 291 -12.74 -6.59 -20.11
N LYS A 292 -12.11 -6.60 -21.28
CA LYS A 292 -12.73 -6.19 -22.55
C LYS A 292 -13.50 -7.35 -23.18
N GLN A 293 -14.80 -7.16 -23.41
CA GLN A 293 -15.63 -7.98 -24.31
C GLN A 293 -14.96 -8.07 -25.68
N LYS A 294 -14.57 -9.28 -26.15
CA LYS A 294 -13.89 -9.41 -27.45
C LYS A 294 -14.83 -9.79 -28.58
N THR A 295 -15.86 -10.60 -28.29
CA THR A 295 -16.85 -11.02 -29.30
C THR A 295 -18.27 -11.10 -28.73
N LEU A 296 -19.27 -11.11 -29.63
CA LEU A 296 -20.67 -11.40 -29.27
C LEU A 296 -20.83 -12.85 -28.79
N ASP A 297 -20.04 -13.79 -29.31
CA ASP A 297 -20.13 -15.20 -28.89
C ASP A 297 -19.64 -15.39 -27.45
N GLU A 298 -18.62 -14.63 -27.03
CA GLU A 298 -18.20 -14.56 -25.62
C GLU A 298 -19.25 -13.89 -24.71
N PHE A 299 -20.13 -13.04 -25.25
CA PHE A 299 -21.24 -12.44 -24.50
C PHE A 299 -22.31 -13.47 -24.18
N TRP A 300 -22.76 -14.21 -25.19
CA TRP A 300 -23.87 -15.15 -25.08
C TRP A 300 -23.52 -16.45 -24.35
N SER A 301 -22.24 -16.73 -24.10
CA SER A 301 -21.81 -17.89 -23.32
C SER A 301 -21.87 -17.68 -21.81
N LYS A 302 -22.10 -16.44 -21.34
CA LYS A 302 -22.21 -16.08 -19.92
C LYS A 302 -23.66 -15.90 -19.43
N ILE A 303 -24.63 -15.92 -20.34
CA ILE A 303 -26.08 -15.82 -20.07
C ILE A 303 -26.68 -17.23 -20.09
#